data_AF-A0A3D8I387-F1
#
_entry.id   AF-A0A3D8I387-F1
#
_cell.length_a   1.000
_cell.length_b   1.000
_cell.length_c   1.000
_cell.angle_alpha   90.00
_cell.angle_beta   90.00
_cell.angle_gamma   90.00
#
_symmetry.space_group_name_H-M   'P 1'
#
loop_
_entity.id
_entity.type
_entity.pdbx_description
1 polymer ?
#
loop_
_entity_poly.entity_id
_entity_poly.type
_entity_poly.pdbx_seq_one_letter_code
_entity_poly.pdbx_strand_id
1 'polypeptide(L)'
;MFMLCGINTLYALPLYKIEGKCVMPKDFNKNQKQVILKAFKYGAKSGFGYTMAAIAYKESCAGEYRVNFADPSAGIYHAHIPGILKKHKQKDSNFMRNMVGELLMRDDEFASQSALEELSYWHRVRKGNWYEVIKSYNKGFSWEKDKERDKMALEYVEDIIKRIKALQDYIPKVSPSTARLAKEDHALEFLKNKTLQNKIMQERNIKKNVKPKNTFIILEE
;
A
#
# COMPACT_ATOMS: atom_id res chain seq x y z
N MET A 1 -26.12 -16.72 -53.74
CA MET A 1 -25.16 -17.13 -52.70
C MET A 1 -25.05 -15.99 -51.70
N PHE A 2 -25.88 -15.99 -50.64
CA PHE A 2 -25.88 -14.95 -49.62
C PHE A 2 -24.85 -15.29 -48.55
N MET A 3 -23.76 -14.54 -48.53
CA MET A 3 -22.75 -14.63 -47.49
C MET A 3 -23.28 -13.89 -46.25
N LEU A 4 -23.83 -14.65 -45.31
CA LEU A 4 -24.20 -14.16 -43.98
C LEU A 4 -22.91 -13.83 -43.23
N CYS A 5 -22.57 -12.55 -43.19
CA CYS A 5 -21.51 -12.01 -42.35
C CYS A 5 -22.00 -12.06 -40.90
N GLY A 6 -21.65 -13.13 -40.18
CA GLY A 6 -21.96 -13.29 -38.76
C GLY A 6 -21.28 -12.19 -37.95
N ILE A 7 -22.08 -11.30 -37.37
CA ILE A 7 -21.63 -10.28 -36.43
C ILE A 7 -21.28 -11.01 -35.13
N ASN A 8 -20.00 -11.30 -34.91
CA ASN A 8 -19.51 -11.72 -33.61
C ASN A 8 -19.68 -10.56 -32.62
N THR A 9 -20.76 -10.56 -31.86
CA THR A 9 -20.93 -9.66 -30.72
C THR A 9 -19.86 -9.99 -29.69
N LEU A 10 -18.88 -9.08 -29.55
CA LEU A 10 -17.81 -9.19 -28.58
C LEU A 10 -18.42 -9.02 -27.16
N TYR A 11 -18.52 -10.10 -26.39
CA TYR A 11 -18.97 -10.07 -24.99
C TYR A 11 -17.87 -9.49 -24.09
N ALA A 12 -17.66 -8.18 -24.15
CA ALA A 12 -16.76 -7.48 -23.23
C ALA A 12 -17.39 -7.35 -21.84
N LEU A 13 -16.59 -7.52 -20.79
CA LEU A 13 -17.02 -7.22 -19.42
C LEU A 13 -17.41 -5.73 -19.32
N PRO A 14 -18.54 -5.38 -18.68
CA PRO A 14 -19.02 -3.99 -18.59
C PRO A 14 -18.24 -3.20 -17.53
N LEU A 15 -16.91 -3.17 -17.63
CA LEU A 15 -16.01 -2.51 -16.66
C LEU A 15 -16.25 -1.00 -16.55
N TYR A 16 -16.88 -0.39 -17.57
CA TYR A 16 -17.31 1.01 -17.54
C TYR A 16 -18.29 1.33 -16.40
N LYS A 17 -18.97 0.31 -15.83
CA LYS A 17 -19.86 0.47 -14.66
C LYS A 17 -19.10 0.60 -13.34
N ILE A 18 -17.80 0.30 -13.32
CA ILE A 18 -16.95 0.45 -12.14
C ILE A 18 -16.26 1.80 -12.24
N GLU A 19 -16.76 2.77 -11.48
CA GLU A 19 -16.27 4.16 -11.49
C GLU A 19 -15.05 4.41 -10.61
N GLY A 20 -14.53 3.38 -9.94
CA GLY A 20 -13.35 3.51 -9.08
C GLY A 20 -12.19 4.13 -9.85
N LYS A 21 -11.61 5.20 -9.31
CA LYS A 21 -10.44 5.86 -9.92
C LYS A 21 -9.39 6.12 -8.84
N CYS A 22 -8.18 5.64 -9.10
CA CYS A 22 -7.00 6.10 -8.38
C CYS A 22 -6.65 7.51 -8.87
N VAL A 23 -7.27 8.52 -8.26
CA VAL A 23 -7.09 9.92 -8.64
C VAL A 23 -6.15 10.65 -7.69
N MET A 24 -5.64 11.79 -8.15
CA MET A 24 -4.83 12.68 -7.32
C MET A 24 -5.67 13.27 -6.17
N PRO A 25 -5.07 13.64 -5.02
CA PRO A 25 -5.84 14.09 -3.86
C PRO A 25 -6.79 15.26 -4.12
N LYS A 26 -6.45 16.17 -5.03
CA LYS A 26 -7.30 17.29 -5.44
C LYS A 26 -8.65 16.86 -6.06
N ASP A 27 -8.71 15.65 -6.61
CA ASP A 27 -9.86 15.10 -7.33
C ASP A 27 -10.58 14.02 -6.51
N PHE A 28 -10.19 13.80 -5.24
CA PHE A 28 -10.84 12.82 -4.38
C PHE A 28 -12.33 13.10 -4.22
N ASN A 29 -13.14 12.05 -4.40
CA ASN A 29 -14.54 12.11 -4.04
C ASN A 29 -14.73 12.20 -2.51
N LYS A 30 -15.99 12.37 -2.07
CA LYS A 30 -16.33 12.50 -0.64
C LYS A 30 -15.85 11.31 0.19
N ASN A 31 -15.99 10.09 -0.33
CA ASN A 31 -15.59 8.85 0.36
C ASN A 31 -14.06 8.76 0.49
N GLN A 32 -13.32 8.96 -0.60
CA GLN A 32 -11.85 8.97 -0.60
C GLN A 32 -11.29 10.00 0.39
N LYS A 33 -11.86 11.22 0.41
CA LYS A 33 -11.50 12.24 1.40
C LYS A 33 -11.72 11.75 2.84
N GLN A 34 -12.86 11.10 3.11
CA GLN A 34 -13.15 10.57 4.45
C GLN A 34 -12.19 9.46 4.85
N VAL A 35 -11.90 8.51 3.95
CA VAL A 35 -10.95 7.42 4.19
C VAL A 35 -9.56 7.97 4.53
N ILE A 36 -9.05 8.92 3.73
CA ILE A 36 -7.75 9.54 3.97
C ILE A 36 -7.69 10.28 5.31
N LEU A 37 -8.71 11.06 5.64
CA LEU A 37 -8.76 11.78 6.92
C LEU A 37 -8.92 10.82 8.11
N LYS A 38 -9.68 9.74 7.98
CA LYS A 38 -9.82 8.70 9.02
C LYS A 38 -8.49 7.98 9.23
N ALA A 39 -7.85 7.50 8.16
CA ALA A 39 -6.55 6.84 8.20
C ALA A 39 -5.48 7.74 8.85
N PHE A 40 -5.43 9.01 8.45
CA PHE A 40 -4.53 9.99 9.05
C PHE A 40 -4.75 10.14 10.55
N LYS A 41 -6.00 10.38 10.97
CA LYS A 41 -6.34 10.57 12.38
C LYS A 41 -6.00 9.35 13.22
N TYR A 42 -6.24 8.16 12.67
CA TYR A 42 -5.98 6.89 13.36
C TYR A 42 -4.49 6.73 13.69
N GLY A 43 -3.62 7.00 12.71
CA GLY A 43 -2.16 6.87 12.90
C GLY A 43 -1.49 8.05 13.63
N ALA A 44 -2.13 9.22 13.69
CA ALA A 44 -1.47 10.45 14.13
C ALA A 44 -0.93 10.38 15.57
N LYS A 45 -1.65 9.76 16.51
CA LYS A 45 -1.20 9.64 17.91
C LYS A 45 0.06 8.77 18.08
N SER A 46 0.35 7.92 17.11
CA SER A 46 1.49 7.00 17.13
C SER A 46 2.58 7.39 16.11
N GLY A 47 2.54 8.62 15.59
CA GLY A 47 3.53 9.10 14.62
C GLY A 47 3.39 8.53 13.20
N PHE A 48 2.28 7.84 12.89
CA PHE A 48 2.04 7.21 11.59
C PHE A 48 0.91 7.88 10.79
N GLY A 49 0.54 9.12 11.09
CA GLY A 49 -0.60 9.79 10.45
C GLY A 49 -0.46 9.86 8.92
N TYR A 50 0.62 10.46 8.43
CA TYR A 50 0.88 10.52 6.98
C TYR A 50 1.16 9.14 6.38
N THR A 51 1.78 8.25 7.16
CA THR A 51 2.08 6.88 6.72
C THR A 51 0.81 6.09 6.44
N MET A 52 -0.12 6.03 7.39
CA MET A 52 -1.39 5.30 7.23
C MET A 52 -2.23 5.91 6.10
N ALA A 53 -2.33 7.23 6.02
CA ALA A 53 -3.04 7.89 4.93
C ALA A 53 -2.44 7.53 3.54
N ALA A 54 -1.11 7.50 3.43
CA ALA A 54 -0.43 7.14 2.19
C ALA A 54 -0.58 5.66 1.82
N ILE A 55 -0.55 4.75 2.80
CA ILE A 55 -0.83 3.32 2.59
C ILE A 55 -2.27 3.13 2.14
N ALA A 56 -3.26 3.76 2.80
CA ALA A 56 -4.65 3.68 2.37
C ALA A 56 -4.85 4.19 0.92
N TYR A 57 -4.12 5.25 0.55
CA TYR A 57 -4.13 5.76 -0.81
C TYR A 57 -3.47 4.77 -1.79
N LYS A 58 -2.34 4.14 -1.41
CA LYS A 58 -1.61 3.18 -2.25
C LYS A 58 -2.39 1.90 -2.48
N GLU A 59 -2.88 1.29 -1.41
CA GLU A 59 -3.41 -0.07 -1.44
C GLU A 59 -4.81 -0.10 -2.04
N SER A 60 -5.69 0.78 -1.56
CA SER A 60 -7.10 0.74 -1.94
C SER A 60 -7.58 1.91 -2.76
N CYS A 61 -6.67 2.77 -3.24
CA CYS A 61 -7.02 4.02 -3.91
C CYS A 61 -7.93 4.90 -3.02
N ALA A 62 -7.60 4.96 -1.73
CA ALA A 62 -8.40 5.60 -0.69
C ALA A 62 -9.81 4.98 -0.52
N GLY A 63 -9.89 3.64 -0.59
CA GLY A 63 -11.09 2.86 -0.29
C GLY A 63 -11.97 2.49 -1.49
N GLU A 64 -11.57 2.84 -2.71
CA GLU A 64 -12.29 2.44 -3.94
C GLU A 64 -12.14 0.93 -4.23
N TYR A 65 -10.96 0.37 -3.99
CA TYR A 65 -10.66 -1.04 -4.25
C TYR A 65 -10.16 -1.73 -2.98
N ARG A 66 -11.08 -2.37 -2.25
CA ARG A 66 -10.78 -2.94 -0.93
C ARG A 66 -10.46 -4.44 -0.96
N VAL A 67 -10.26 -5.02 -2.14
CA VAL A 67 -9.92 -6.44 -2.29
C VAL A 67 -8.76 -6.57 -3.26
N ASN A 68 -7.81 -7.41 -2.91
CA ASN A 68 -6.77 -7.89 -3.81
C ASN A 68 -6.90 -9.41 -3.96
N PHE A 69 -7.12 -9.86 -5.18
CA PHE A 69 -7.27 -11.29 -5.48
C PHE A 69 -5.93 -11.98 -5.75
N ALA A 70 -4.88 -11.23 -6.12
CA ALA A 70 -3.56 -11.80 -6.43
C ALA A 70 -2.78 -12.15 -5.16
N ASP A 71 -2.93 -11.33 -4.12
CA ASP A 71 -2.44 -11.57 -2.77
C ASP A 71 -3.64 -11.45 -1.84
N PRO A 72 -4.10 -12.52 -1.14
CA PRO A 72 -5.36 -12.53 -0.43
C PRO A 72 -5.37 -11.52 0.72
N SER A 73 -5.78 -10.30 0.40
CA SER A 73 -5.75 -9.16 1.29
C SER A 73 -6.94 -8.23 1.03
N ALA A 74 -7.35 -7.50 2.06
CA ALA A 74 -8.58 -6.72 2.00
C ALA A 74 -8.57 -5.48 2.91
N GLY A 75 -9.62 -4.67 2.78
CA GLY A 75 -9.81 -3.41 3.51
C GLY A 75 -9.02 -2.25 2.92
N ILE A 76 -9.04 -1.10 3.59
CA ILE A 76 -8.41 0.12 3.03
C ILE A 76 -6.88 0.05 2.97
N TYR A 77 -6.23 -0.84 3.75
CA TYR A 77 -4.78 -1.04 3.76
C TYR A 77 -4.34 -2.37 3.12
N HIS A 78 -5.25 -3.13 2.51
CA HIS A 78 -4.96 -4.46 1.96
C HIS A 78 -4.21 -5.34 2.98
N ALA A 79 -4.78 -5.51 4.17
CA ALA A 79 -4.16 -6.32 5.20
C ALA A 79 -4.14 -7.80 4.78
N HIS A 80 -2.98 -8.46 4.86
CA HIS A 80 -2.79 -9.84 4.44
C HIS A 80 -3.62 -10.80 5.33
N ILE A 81 -4.66 -11.37 4.75
CA ILE A 81 -5.69 -12.16 5.47
C ILE A 81 -5.08 -13.38 6.17
N PRO A 82 -4.23 -14.22 5.52
CA PRO A 82 -3.59 -15.33 6.23
C PRO A 82 -2.72 -14.87 7.42
N GLY A 83 -2.15 -13.67 7.34
CA GLY A 83 -1.37 -13.07 8.42
C GLY A 83 -2.25 -12.74 9.63
N ILE A 84 -3.41 -12.14 9.41
CA ILE A 84 -4.41 -11.89 10.45
C ILE A 84 -4.89 -13.19 11.07
N LEU A 85 -5.28 -14.18 10.25
CA LEU A 85 -5.75 -15.48 10.75
C LEU A 85 -4.70 -16.14 11.66
N LYS A 86 -3.43 -16.15 11.23
CA LYS A 86 -2.32 -16.67 12.04
C LYS A 86 -2.15 -15.92 13.35
N LYS A 87 -2.19 -14.59 13.33
CA LYS A 87 -2.07 -13.73 14.53
C LYS A 87 -3.19 -13.98 15.54
N HIS A 88 -4.40 -14.23 15.06
CA HIS A 88 -5.57 -14.52 15.89
C HIS A 88 -5.78 -16.02 16.18
N LYS A 89 -4.78 -16.86 15.88
CA LYS A 89 -4.81 -18.32 16.09
C LYS A 89 -6.02 -19.01 15.46
N GLN A 90 -6.48 -18.49 14.32
CA GLN A 90 -7.59 -19.04 13.55
C GLN A 90 -7.07 -19.97 12.45
N LYS A 91 -7.86 -21.00 12.12
CA LYS A 91 -7.55 -21.89 11.00
C LYS A 91 -7.65 -21.13 9.68
N ASP A 92 -6.62 -21.27 8.85
CA ASP A 92 -6.62 -20.72 7.50
C ASP A 92 -7.47 -21.60 6.56
N SER A 93 -8.71 -21.17 6.31
CA SER A 93 -9.66 -21.82 5.40
C SER A 93 -10.32 -20.79 4.49
N ASN A 94 -10.83 -21.21 3.32
CA ASN A 94 -11.51 -20.29 2.38
C ASN A 94 -12.68 -19.55 3.05
N PHE A 95 -13.46 -20.24 3.88
CA PHE A 95 -14.55 -19.61 4.63
C PHE A 95 -14.03 -18.54 5.58
N MET A 96 -12.98 -18.83 6.36
CA MET A 96 -12.39 -17.86 7.28
C MET A 96 -11.75 -16.68 6.54
N ARG A 97 -11.13 -16.91 5.37
CA ARG A 97 -10.61 -15.85 4.53
C ARG A 97 -11.71 -14.91 4.04
N ASN A 98 -12.86 -15.44 3.63
CA ASN A 98 -14.02 -14.63 3.24
C ASN A 98 -14.56 -13.82 4.43
N MET A 99 -14.70 -14.43 5.60
CA MET A 99 -15.18 -13.75 6.81
C MET A 99 -14.25 -12.61 7.24
N VAL A 100 -12.94 -12.84 7.26
CA VAL A 100 -11.95 -11.80 7.60
C VAL A 100 -11.85 -10.75 6.50
N GLY A 101 -11.92 -11.14 5.24
CA GLY A 101 -11.96 -10.21 4.10
C GLY A 101 -13.14 -9.25 4.22
N GLU A 102 -14.34 -9.77 4.45
CA GLU A 102 -15.54 -8.97 4.67
C GLU A 102 -15.40 -8.06 5.91
N LEU A 103 -14.87 -8.58 7.02
CA LEU A 103 -14.61 -7.77 8.22
C LEU A 103 -13.69 -6.58 7.92
N LEU A 104 -12.57 -6.80 7.22
CA LEU A 104 -11.64 -5.74 6.83
C LEU A 104 -12.26 -4.70 5.89
N MET A 105 -13.21 -5.11 5.04
CA MET A 105 -13.88 -4.22 4.09
C MET A 105 -14.98 -3.38 4.74
N ARG A 106 -15.69 -3.93 5.74
CA ARG A 106 -16.79 -3.26 6.43
C ARG A 106 -16.33 -2.43 7.62
N ASP A 107 -15.29 -2.88 8.31
CA ASP A 107 -14.79 -2.27 9.54
C ASP A 107 -13.43 -1.61 9.30
N ASP A 108 -13.48 -0.36 8.84
CA ASP A 108 -12.29 0.48 8.67
C ASP A 108 -11.52 0.71 9.99
N GLU A 109 -12.17 0.58 11.16
CA GLU A 109 -11.49 0.71 12.45
C GLU A 109 -10.64 -0.54 12.72
N PHE A 110 -11.20 -1.74 12.56
CA PHE A 110 -10.44 -2.99 12.65
C PHE A 110 -9.31 -3.06 11.61
N ALA A 111 -9.56 -2.62 10.37
CA ALA A 111 -8.52 -2.54 9.35
C ALA A 111 -7.40 -1.57 9.74
N SER A 112 -7.74 -0.41 10.34
CA SER A 112 -6.76 0.57 10.80
C SER A 112 -5.97 0.09 12.00
N GLN A 113 -6.62 -0.60 12.95
CA GLN A 113 -5.95 -1.23 14.08
C GLN A 113 -4.93 -2.25 13.59
N SER A 114 -5.34 -3.15 12.68
CA SER A 114 -4.48 -4.19 12.13
C SER A 114 -3.24 -3.62 11.45
N ALA A 115 -3.42 -2.57 10.63
CA ALA A 115 -2.31 -1.89 9.95
C ALA A 115 -1.38 -1.16 10.93
N LEU A 116 -1.93 -0.47 11.94
CA LEU A 116 -1.14 0.24 12.94
C LEU A 116 -0.33 -0.72 13.82
N GLU A 117 -0.90 -1.86 14.20
CA GLU A 117 -0.20 -2.90 14.96
C GLU A 117 0.99 -3.47 14.17
N GLU A 118 0.82 -3.67 12.86
CA GLU A 118 1.90 -4.13 11.97
C GLU A 118 3.00 -3.07 11.83
N LEU A 119 2.63 -1.81 11.57
CA LEU A 119 3.58 -0.68 11.54
C LEU A 119 4.34 -0.55 12.86
N SER A 120 3.65 -0.70 13.99
CA SER A 120 4.25 -0.62 15.33
C SER A 120 5.20 -1.79 15.60
N TYR A 121 4.86 -2.99 15.17
CA TYR A 121 5.73 -4.15 15.22
C TYR A 121 7.03 -3.88 14.44
N TRP A 122 6.91 -3.45 13.19
CA TRP A 122 8.08 -3.15 12.35
C TRP A 122 8.89 -1.98 12.88
N HIS A 123 8.25 -0.94 13.41
CA HIS A 123 8.95 0.19 14.04
C HIS A 123 9.89 -0.25 15.15
N ARG A 124 9.43 -1.17 16.00
CA ARG A 124 10.26 -1.78 17.05
C ARG A 124 11.38 -2.64 16.45
N VAL A 125 11.07 -3.52 15.50
CA VAL A 125 12.06 -4.40 14.84
C VAL A 125 13.15 -3.60 14.14
N ARG A 126 12.77 -2.48 13.51
CA ARG A 126 13.64 -1.59 12.73
C ARG A 126 14.23 -0.43 13.54
N LYS A 127 14.08 -0.45 14.87
CA LYS A 127 14.65 0.55 15.79
C LYS A 127 14.33 2.00 15.37
N GLY A 128 13.11 2.23 14.93
CA GLY A 128 12.63 3.55 14.48
C GLY A 128 13.06 3.98 13.07
N ASN A 129 13.77 3.15 12.31
CA ASN A 129 14.12 3.48 10.92
C ASN A 129 12.89 3.36 10.01
N TRP A 130 12.16 4.47 9.84
CA TRP A 130 10.92 4.54 9.06
C TRP A 130 11.07 3.94 7.64
N TYR A 131 12.20 4.16 6.97
CA TYR A 131 12.44 3.60 5.64
C TYR A 131 12.39 2.07 5.65
N GLU A 132 13.06 1.43 6.61
CA GLU A 132 13.02 -0.02 6.75
C GLU A 132 11.67 -0.53 7.27
N VAL A 133 10.96 0.28 8.07
CA VAL A 133 9.58 -0.02 8.50
C VAL A 133 8.69 -0.20 7.28
N ILE A 134 8.72 0.74 6.34
CA ILE A 134 7.87 0.66 5.15
C ILE A 134 8.27 -0.49 4.22
N LYS A 135 9.58 -0.76 4.06
CA LYS A 135 10.04 -1.96 3.33
C LYS A 135 9.49 -3.25 3.95
N SER A 136 9.54 -3.33 5.28
CA SER A 136 9.06 -4.51 6.00
C SER A 136 7.56 -4.61 6.09
N TYR A 137 6.83 -3.50 6.13
CA TYR A 137 5.38 -3.53 5.99
C TYR A 137 4.98 -4.21 4.68
N ASN A 138 5.69 -3.94 3.58
CA ASN A 138 5.39 -4.54 2.28
C ASN A 138 5.91 -5.97 2.08
N LYS A 139 7.14 -6.29 2.54
CA LYS A 139 7.81 -7.56 2.24
C LYS A 139 8.29 -8.36 3.46
N GLY A 140 7.94 -7.93 4.67
CA GLY A 140 8.39 -8.57 5.90
C GLY A 140 9.91 -8.60 6.03
N PHE A 141 10.46 -9.75 6.41
CA PHE A 141 11.91 -10.01 6.43
C PHE A 141 12.46 -10.46 5.06
N SER A 142 11.61 -10.75 4.06
CA SER A 142 12.05 -11.36 2.81
C SER A 142 12.92 -10.43 1.96
N TRP A 143 12.73 -9.11 2.07
CA TRP A 143 13.52 -8.12 1.34
C TRP A 143 15.01 -8.14 1.72
N GLU A 144 15.37 -8.59 2.93
CA GLU A 144 16.78 -8.68 3.35
C GLU A 144 17.52 -9.82 2.65
N LYS A 145 16.79 -10.84 2.22
CA LYS A 145 17.36 -12.11 1.75
C LYS A 145 17.28 -12.27 0.24
N ASP A 146 16.45 -11.47 -0.42
CA ASP A 146 16.12 -11.60 -1.84
C ASP A 146 16.17 -10.23 -2.53
N LYS A 147 17.01 -10.13 -3.56
CA LYS A 147 17.25 -8.88 -4.29
C LYS A 147 16.03 -8.36 -5.03
N GLU A 148 15.19 -9.24 -5.56
CA GLU A 148 13.96 -8.84 -6.26
C GLU A 148 12.90 -8.39 -5.26
N ARG A 149 12.78 -9.08 -4.12
CA ARG A 149 11.92 -8.63 -3.00
C ARG A 149 12.37 -7.27 -2.48
N ASP A 150 13.68 -7.04 -2.38
CA ASP A 150 14.26 -5.77 -1.99
C ASP A 150 13.94 -4.63 -2.96
N LYS A 151 14.05 -4.91 -4.27
CA LYS A 151 13.67 -3.97 -5.31
C LYS A 151 12.19 -3.59 -5.23
N MET A 152 11.30 -4.58 -5.08
CA MET A 152 9.86 -4.31 -4.91
C MET A 152 9.57 -3.48 -3.65
N ALA A 153 10.25 -3.78 -2.53
CA ALA A 153 10.10 -3.02 -1.29
C ALA A 153 10.57 -1.56 -1.46
N LEU A 154 11.66 -1.34 -2.17
CA LEU A 154 12.14 0.01 -2.51
C LEU A 154 11.13 0.77 -3.37
N GLU A 155 10.62 0.15 -4.44
CA GLU A 155 9.60 0.76 -5.31
C GLU A 155 8.34 1.14 -4.52
N TYR A 156 7.93 0.28 -3.58
CA TYR A 156 6.82 0.56 -2.68
C TYR A 156 7.08 1.79 -1.80
N VAL A 157 8.26 1.87 -1.17
CA VAL A 157 8.64 3.05 -0.35
C VAL A 157 8.61 4.33 -1.17
N GLU A 158 9.13 4.31 -2.40
CA GLU A 158 9.14 5.48 -3.27
C GLU A 158 7.72 5.97 -3.59
N ASP A 159 6.78 5.06 -3.83
CA ASP A 159 5.37 5.39 -4.05
C ASP A 159 4.74 5.99 -2.78
N ILE A 160 4.98 5.39 -1.62
CA ILE A 160 4.53 5.92 -0.33
C ILE A 160 5.06 7.34 -0.09
N ILE A 161 6.35 7.60 -0.35
CA ILE A 161 6.92 8.95 -0.24
C ILE A 161 6.22 9.95 -1.17
N LYS A 162 5.96 9.59 -2.43
CA LYS A 162 5.24 10.46 -3.37
C LYS A 162 3.84 10.81 -2.86
N ARG A 163 3.13 9.80 -2.32
CA ARG A 163 1.79 9.97 -1.77
C ARG A 163 1.79 10.83 -0.51
N ILE A 164 2.76 10.64 0.39
CA ILE A 164 2.95 11.50 1.57
C ILE A 164 3.11 12.96 1.12
N LYS A 165 4.00 13.24 0.16
CA LYS A 165 4.22 14.60 -0.33
C LYS A 165 2.93 15.24 -0.89
N ALA A 166 2.14 14.47 -1.65
CA ALA A 166 0.85 14.94 -2.14
C ALA A 166 -0.15 15.20 -1.00
N LEU A 167 -0.17 14.34 0.03
CA LEU A 167 -1.04 14.46 1.18
C LEU A 167 -0.63 15.60 2.12
N GLN A 168 0.66 15.94 2.21
CA GLN A 168 1.15 17.10 2.97
C GLN A 168 0.62 18.43 2.42
N ASP A 169 0.42 18.53 1.11
CA ASP A 169 -0.22 19.71 0.51
C ASP A 169 -1.75 19.67 0.69
N TYR A 170 -2.34 18.48 0.58
CA TYR A 170 -3.80 18.30 0.58
C TYR A 170 -4.45 18.40 1.97
N ILE A 171 -3.98 17.63 2.95
CA ILE A 171 -4.64 17.48 4.27
C ILE A 171 -4.77 18.81 5.01
N PRO A 172 -3.74 19.69 5.08
CA PRO A 172 -3.87 21.00 5.71
C PRO A 172 -4.91 21.89 5.04
N LYS A 173 -5.06 21.85 3.71
CA LYS A 173 -6.04 22.66 2.98
C LYS A 173 -7.48 22.22 3.28
N VAL A 174 -7.71 20.91 3.39
CA VAL A 174 -9.07 20.38 3.56
C VAL A 174 -9.49 20.16 5.01
N SER A 175 -8.52 20.03 5.93
CA SER A 175 -8.77 19.88 7.37
C SER A 175 -7.58 20.35 8.22
N PRO A 176 -7.41 21.67 8.43
CA PRO A 176 -6.32 22.22 9.24
C PRO A 176 -6.28 21.69 10.68
N SER A 177 -7.44 21.42 11.29
CA SER A 177 -7.52 20.81 12.63
C SER A 177 -6.96 19.40 12.66
N THR A 178 -7.24 18.59 11.63
CA THR A 178 -6.69 17.24 11.50
C THR A 178 -5.19 17.29 11.28
N ALA A 179 -4.70 18.17 10.39
CA ALA A 179 -3.27 18.30 10.11
C ALA A 179 -2.43 18.58 11.36
N ARG A 180 -2.98 19.35 12.32
CA ARG A 180 -2.32 19.65 13.61
C ARG A 180 -2.10 18.43 14.51
N LEU A 181 -2.70 17.28 14.21
CA LEU A 181 -2.46 16.05 14.97
C LEU A 181 -1.09 15.43 14.67
N ALA A 182 -0.51 15.67 13.49
CA ALA A 182 0.82 15.16 13.14
C ALA A 182 1.94 16.09 13.64
N LYS A 183 1.99 16.35 14.94
CA LYS A 183 3.07 17.15 15.56
C LYS A 183 4.41 16.41 15.45
N GLU A 184 4.38 15.11 15.70
CA GLU A 184 5.49 14.18 15.58
C GLU A 184 5.02 13.10 14.60
N ASP A 185 5.68 12.98 13.45
CA ASP A 185 5.34 12.01 12.41
C ASP A 185 6.62 11.46 11.80
N HIS A 186 6.78 10.15 11.89
CA HIS A 186 8.01 9.45 11.52
C HIS A 186 8.35 9.61 10.04
N ALA A 187 7.32 9.71 9.18
CA ALA A 187 7.55 9.94 7.77
C ALA A 187 8.09 11.36 7.54
N LEU A 188 7.55 12.36 8.24
CA LEU A 188 8.01 13.73 8.10
C LEU A 188 9.44 13.92 8.64
N GLU A 189 9.78 13.26 9.75
CA GLU A 189 11.14 13.23 10.29
C GLU A 189 12.12 12.64 9.29
N PHE A 190 11.77 11.48 8.71
CA PHE A 190 12.54 10.86 7.63
C PHE A 190 12.69 11.81 6.43
N LEU A 191 11.61 12.49 6.02
CA LEU A 191 11.65 13.36 4.86
C LEU A 191 12.53 14.61 5.05
N LYS A 192 12.70 15.08 6.29
CA LYS A 192 13.60 16.19 6.62
C LYS A 192 15.09 15.76 6.59
N ASN A 193 15.38 14.48 6.79
CA ASN A 193 16.75 13.96 6.79
C ASN A 193 17.28 13.74 5.36
N LYS A 194 17.88 14.79 4.78
CA LYS A 194 18.44 14.78 3.41
C LYS A 194 19.52 13.73 3.19
N THR A 195 20.35 13.44 4.20
CA THR A 195 21.44 12.45 4.10
C THR A 195 20.90 11.06 3.82
N LEU A 196 19.83 10.66 4.52
CA LEU A 196 19.21 9.35 4.35
C LEU A 196 18.48 9.24 2.99
N GLN A 197 17.83 10.32 2.53
CA GLN A 197 17.25 10.34 1.18
C GLN A 197 18.31 10.19 0.08
N ASN A 198 19.44 10.87 0.22
CA ASN A 198 20.53 10.78 -0.74
C ASN A 198 21.11 9.35 -0.80
N LYS A 199 21.23 8.68 0.35
CA LYS A 199 21.67 7.28 0.41
C LYS A 199 20.71 6.35 -0.36
N ILE A 200 19.39 6.53 -0.20
CA ILE A 200 18.37 5.73 -0.92
C ILE A 200 18.43 6.00 -2.43
N MET A 201 18.59 7.26 -2.83
CA MET A 201 18.77 7.62 -4.24
C MET A 201 20.06 7.03 -4.84
N GLN A 202 21.14 6.95 -4.06
CA GLN A 202 22.39 6.31 -4.48
C GLN A 202 22.24 4.78 -4.60
N GLU A 203 21.61 4.12 -3.62
CA GLU A 203 21.32 2.67 -3.67
C GLU A 203 20.50 2.29 -4.92
N ARG A 204 19.57 3.16 -5.34
CA ARG A 204 18.83 3.00 -6.59
C ARG A 204 19.72 3.10 -7.82
N ASN A 205 20.57 4.11 -7.91
CA ASN A 205 21.44 4.32 -9.07
C ASN A 205 22.42 3.16 -9.25
N ILE A 206 22.94 2.62 -8.14
CA ILE A 206 23.78 1.41 -8.16
C ILE A 206 22.98 0.21 -8.67
N LYS A 207 21.76 -0.03 -8.16
CA LYS A 207 20.93 -1.18 -8.56
C LYS A 207 20.40 -1.10 -10.00
N LYS A 208 20.13 0.10 -10.53
CA LYS A 208 19.75 0.30 -11.94
C LYS A 208 20.90 -0.01 -12.91
N ASN A 209 22.14 0.16 -12.49
CA ASN A 209 23.33 -0.06 -13.33
C ASN A 209 23.80 -1.54 -13.36
N VAL A 210 23.19 -2.42 -12.56
CA VAL A 210 23.45 -3.87 -12.63
C VAL A 210 22.56 -4.47 -13.72
N LYS A 211 23.12 -4.69 -14.93
CA LYS A 211 22.45 -5.44 -16.00
C LYS A 211 22.05 -6.85 -15.51
N PRO A 212 20.87 -7.38 -15.89
CA PRO A 212 20.59 -8.79 -15.66
C PRO A 212 21.63 -9.64 -16.40
N LYS A 213 22.25 -10.60 -15.70
CA LYS A 213 23.01 -11.66 -16.37
C LYS A 213 21.97 -12.46 -17.17
N ASN A 214 21.99 -12.31 -18.50
CA ASN A 214 21.32 -13.25 -19.39
C ASN A 214 21.98 -14.62 -19.21
N THR A 215 21.38 -15.48 -18.40
CA THR A 215 21.67 -16.92 -18.46
C THR A 215 20.81 -17.48 -19.58
N PHE A 216 21.34 -17.48 -20.81
CA PHE A 216 20.86 -18.37 -21.85
C PHE A 216 21.16 -19.80 -21.39
N ILE A 217 20.13 -20.54 -20.99
CA ILE A 217 20.20 -22.00 -20.96
C ILE A 217 19.92 -22.42 -22.40
N ILE A 218 20.98 -22.78 -23.12
CA ILE A 218 20.85 -23.55 -24.35
C ILE A 218 20.43 -24.94 -23.89
N LEU A 219 19.22 -25.34 -24.26
CA LEU A 219 18.83 -26.75 -24.26
C LEU A 219 19.42 -27.33 -25.54
N GLU A 220 20.55 -28.05 -25.42
CA GLU A 220 20.97 -28.99 -26.45
C GLU A 220 20.30 -30.34 -26.16
N GLU A 221 19.54 -30.79 -27.17
CA GLU A 221 19.02 -32.12 -27.53
C GLU A 221 18.48 -33.07 -26.44
#